data_AF-A0A941N650-F1
#
_entry.id   AF-A0A941N650-F1
#
_cell.length_a   1.000
_cell.length_b   1.000
_cell.length_c   1.000
_cell.angle_alpha   90.00
_cell.angle_beta   90.00
_cell.angle_gamma   90.00
#
_symmetry.space_group_name_H-M   'P 1'
#
loop_
_entity.id
_entity.type
_entity.pdbx_description
1 polymer ?
#
loop_
_entity_poly.entity_id
_entity_poly.type
_entity_poly.pdbx_seq_one_letter_code
_entity_poly.pdbx_strand_id
1 'polypeptide(L)'
;NLFCAGLTLALAYRVSGNIWFPTAAHFGWNFAQGVLFQIPVSGIQTDGLIDIQVVEGAPRWLTGGEFGMEGSILGTAAELGMFVILILAWRKQGTRPVSAETALPAEMAPQPDTQADIFVEEPVQPESDPRD
;
A
#
# COMPACT_ATOMS: atom_id res chain seq x y z
N ASN A 1 1.76 23.58 2.09
CA ASN A 1 1.29 22.27 1.57
C ASN A 1 1.96 21.07 2.25
N LEU A 2 3.10 21.22 2.94
CA LEU A 2 3.84 20.11 3.58
C LEU A 2 3.00 19.13 4.40
N PHE A 3 1.98 19.63 5.13
CA PHE A 3 1.04 18.76 5.84
C PHE A 3 0.29 17.81 4.90
N CYS A 4 -0.23 18.33 3.79
CA CYS A 4 -0.89 17.54 2.77
C CYS A 4 0.12 16.57 2.12
N ALA A 5 1.36 17.00 1.88
CA ALA A 5 2.39 16.15 1.28
C ALA A 5 2.67 14.93 2.17
N GLY A 6 2.74 15.15 3.49
CA GLY A 6 2.81 14.07 4.48
C GLY A 6 1.62 13.11 4.41
N LEU A 7 0.39 13.62 4.30
CA LEU A 7 -0.81 12.78 4.12
C LEU A 7 -0.78 11.99 2.81
N THR A 8 -0.33 12.60 1.72
CA THR A 8 -0.21 11.96 0.40
C THR A 8 0.81 10.83 0.43
N LEU A 9 1.97 11.03 1.09
CA LEU A 9 2.97 9.97 1.26
C LEU A 9 2.49 8.86 2.22
N ALA A 10 1.75 9.20 3.27
CA ALA A 10 1.11 8.21 4.14
C ALA A 10 0.08 7.36 3.39
N LEU A 11 -0.71 7.99 2.51
CA LEU A 11 -1.61 7.28 1.61
C LEU A 11 -0.85 6.39 0.62
N ALA A 12 0.24 6.90 0.03
CA ALA A 12 1.11 6.13 -0.87
C ALA A 12 1.68 4.87 -0.19
N TYR A 13 2.12 4.99 1.06
CA TYR A 13 2.49 3.83 1.89
C TYR A 13 1.32 2.85 2.02
N ARG A 14 0.13 3.34 2.35
CA ARG A 14 -1.02 2.47 2.59
C ARG A 14 -1.49 1.73 1.33
N VAL A 15 -1.40 2.36 0.17
CA VAL A 15 -1.80 1.81 -1.14
C VAL A 15 -0.77 0.83 -1.70
N SER A 16 0.52 1.08 -1.46
CA SER A 16 1.60 0.20 -1.94
C SER A 16 1.93 -0.94 -0.98
N GLY A 17 1.64 -0.79 0.32
CA GLY A 17 2.02 -1.74 1.36
C GLY A 17 3.54 -1.79 1.61
N ASN A 18 4.30 -0.82 1.09
CA ASN A 18 5.75 -0.81 1.11
C ASN A 18 6.29 0.60 1.36
N ILE A 19 7.29 0.74 2.24
CA ILE A 19 7.91 2.04 2.56
C ILE A 19 8.81 2.55 1.44
N TRP A 20 9.38 1.65 0.62
CA TRP A 20 10.27 2.05 -0.46
C TRP A 20 9.58 2.89 -1.53
N PHE A 21 8.28 2.68 -1.76
CA PHE A 21 7.51 3.43 -2.75
C PHE A 21 7.36 4.92 -2.39
N PRO A 22 6.79 5.32 -1.22
CA PRO A 22 6.72 6.73 -0.84
C PRO A 22 8.10 7.35 -0.68
N THR A 23 9.11 6.61 -0.21
CA THR A 23 10.49 7.10 -0.15
C THR A 23 11.04 7.43 -1.53
N ALA A 24 10.90 6.53 -2.51
CA ALA A 24 11.35 6.76 -3.88
C ALA A 24 10.57 7.89 -4.56
N ALA A 25 9.26 8.00 -4.31
CA ALA A 25 8.44 9.08 -4.85
C ALA A 25 8.87 10.45 -4.30
N HIS A 26 9.07 10.55 -2.98
CA HIS A 26 9.56 11.77 -2.33
C HIS A 26 10.97 12.13 -2.80
N PHE A 27 11.88 11.15 -2.85
CA PHE A 27 13.23 11.36 -3.37
C PHE A 27 13.21 11.81 -4.84
N GLY A 28 12.39 11.18 -5.68
CA GLY A 28 12.26 11.54 -7.09
C GLY A 28 11.75 12.95 -7.31
N TRP A 29 10.84 13.41 -6.45
CA TRP A 29 10.35 14.80 -6.45
C TRP A 29 11.48 15.79 -6.12
N ASN A 30 12.22 15.54 -5.03
CA ASN A 30 13.35 16.38 -4.63
C ASN A 30 14.48 16.37 -5.67
N PHE A 31 14.75 15.21 -6.27
CA PHE A 31 15.74 15.06 -7.33
C PHE A 31 15.35 15.85 -8.57
N ALA A 32 14.08 15.78 -8.99
CA ALA A 32 13.60 16.55 -10.12
C ALA A 32 13.72 18.05 -9.88
N GLN A 33 13.30 18.54 -8.71
CA GLN A 33 13.44 19.96 -8.39
C GLN A 33 14.89 20.42 -8.32
N GLY A 34 15.69 19.80 -7.46
CA GLY A 34 17.03 20.28 -7.16
C GLY A 34 18.04 19.91 -8.24
N VAL A 35 18.16 18.62 -8.54
CA VAL A 35 19.21 18.10 -9.42
C VAL A 35 18.88 18.32 -10.89
N LEU A 36 17.63 18.16 -11.33
CA LEU A 36 17.30 18.38 -12.74
C LEU A 36 17.10 19.87 -13.06
N PHE A 37 16.37 20.60 -12.21
CA PHE A 37 15.87 21.93 -12.54
C PHE A 37 16.47 23.09 -11.74
N GLN A 38 17.41 22.82 -10.81
CA GLN A 38 18.04 23.85 -9.98
C GLN A 38 17.01 24.70 -9.18
N ILE A 39 15.89 24.09 -8.84
CA ILE A 39 14.82 24.72 -8.06
C ILE A 39 15.07 24.41 -6.58
N PRO A 40 14.97 25.39 -5.67
CA PRO A 40 15.10 25.14 -4.24
C PRO A 40 14.19 24.01 -3.76
N VAL A 41 14.74 23.11 -2.95
CA VAL A 41 14.02 21.99 -2.33
C VAL A 41 13.82 22.32 -0.86
N SER A 42 12.58 22.60 -0.47
CA SER A 42 12.24 23.02 0.89
C SER A 42 13.08 24.21 1.41
N GLY A 43 13.50 25.11 0.52
CA GLY A 43 14.37 26.25 0.86
C GLY A 43 15.87 26.01 0.73
N ILE A 44 16.30 24.79 0.40
CA ILE A 44 17.72 24.47 0.20
C ILE A 44 18.05 24.67 -1.28
N GLN A 45 19.01 25.56 -1.55
CA GLN A 45 19.56 25.72 -2.89
C GLN A 45 20.47 24.54 -3.23
N THR A 46 20.36 24.06 -4.45
CA THR A 46 21.14 22.94 -4.98
C THR A 46 21.58 23.30 -6.38
N ASP A 47 22.80 22.92 -6.76
CA ASP A 47 23.26 23.06 -8.15
C ASP A 47 22.60 21.96 -9.00
N GLY A 48 21.88 22.38 -10.04
CA GLY A 48 21.14 21.50 -10.93
C GLY A 48 21.79 21.38 -12.30
N LEU A 49 21.27 20.47 -13.11
CA LEU A 49 21.70 20.27 -14.50
C LEU A 49 21.17 21.35 -15.43
N ILE A 50 19.95 21.84 -15.16
CA ILE A 50 19.29 22.89 -15.92
C ILE A 50 19.01 24.04 -14.96
N ASP A 51 19.56 25.21 -15.25
CA ASP A 51 19.27 26.43 -14.50
C ASP A 51 17.91 27.01 -14.94
N ILE A 52 16.86 26.68 -14.19
CA ILE A 52 15.54 27.30 -14.38
C ILE A 52 15.47 28.58 -13.55
N GLN A 53 15.64 29.71 -14.23
CA GLN A 53 15.50 31.01 -13.58
C GLN A 53 14.04 31.43 -13.47
N VAL A 54 13.70 31.94 -12.30
CA VAL A 54 12.41 32.58 -12.05
C VAL A 54 12.38 33.91 -12.80
N VAL A 55 11.33 34.12 -13.62
CA VAL A 55 11.13 35.40 -14.32
C VAL A 55 11.00 36.53 -13.29
N GLU A 56 11.73 37.62 -13.51
CA GLU A 56 11.71 38.78 -12.62
C GLU A 56 10.28 39.33 -12.48
N GLY A 57 9.85 39.56 -11.24
CA GLY A 57 8.47 39.99 -10.94
C GLY A 57 7.42 38.87 -10.90
N ALA A 58 7.80 37.61 -11.11
CA ALA A 58 6.87 36.50 -10.99
C ALA A 58 6.25 36.42 -9.58
N PRO A 59 4.93 36.17 -9.45
CA PRO A 59 4.28 36.13 -8.14
C PRO A 59 4.79 34.99 -7.27
N ARG A 60 5.01 35.26 -5.97
CA ARG A 60 5.48 34.25 -5.00
C ARG A 60 4.57 33.03 -4.89
N TRP A 61 3.26 33.17 -5.10
CA TRP A 61 2.34 32.02 -5.08
C TRP A 61 2.54 31.07 -6.26
N LEU A 62 3.16 31.53 -7.36
CA LEU A 62 3.44 30.73 -8.55
C LEU A 62 4.84 30.09 -8.49
N THR A 63 5.82 30.83 -7.97
CA THR A 63 7.22 30.37 -7.87
C THR A 63 7.48 29.58 -6.60
N GLY A 64 6.69 29.85 -5.55
CA GLY A 64 6.87 29.36 -4.19
C GLY A 64 7.98 30.09 -3.41
N GLY A 65 8.54 31.16 -3.99
CA GLY A 65 9.53 32.02 -3.34
C GLY A 65 10.80 31.26 -2.95
N GLU A 66 11.35 31.60 -1.78
CA GLU A 66 12.57 30.97 -1.26
C GLU A 66 12.41 29.47 -1.02
N PHE A 67 11.19 29.01 -0.73
CA PHE A 67 10.89 27.60 -0.47
C PHE A 67 10.94 26.73 -1.73
N GLY A 68 10.95 27.35 -2.93
CA GLY A 68 10.87 26.67 -4.22
C GLY A 68 9.46 26.19 -4.56
N MET A 69 9.32 25.32 -5.57
CA MET A 69 8.00 24.88 -6.07
C MET A 69 7.09 24.26 -5.01
N GLU A 70 7.62 23.73 -3.92
CA GLU A 70 6.82 23.24 -2.80
C GLU A 70 6.03 24.37 -2.13
N GLY A 71 6.52 25.61 -2.13
CA GLY A 71 5.74 26.76 -1.66
C GLY A 71 4.65 27.22 -2.62
N SER A 72 4.56 26.64 -3.83
CA SER A 72 3.76 27.19 -4.92
C SER A 72 2.43 26.46 -5.14
N ILE A 73 1.55 27.13 -5.89
CA ILE A 73 0.30 26.53 -6.36
C ILE A 73 0.55 25.35 -7.31
N LEU A 74 1.65 25.38 -8.07
CA LEU A 74 2.01 24.29 -8.98
C LEU A 74 2.41 23.04 -8.19
N GLY A 75 3.22 23.21 -7.14
CA GLY A 75 3.54 22.12 -6.22
C GLY A 75 2.29 21.57 -5.55
N THR A 76 1.39 22.45 -5.09
CA THR A 76 0.10 22.05 -4.51
C THR A 76 -0.78 21.28 -5.50
N ALA A 77 -0.83 21.71 -6.77
CA ALA A 77 -1.61 21.03 -7.81
C ALA A 77 -1.03 19.65 -8.16
N ALA A 78 0.30 19.54 -8.28
CA ALA A 78 0.98 18.26 -8.51
C ALA A 78 0.72 17.27 -7.36
N GLU A 79 0.78 17.77 -6.12
CA GLU A 79 0.49 16.98 -4.92
C GLU A 79 -0.96 16.49 -4.89
N LEU A 80 -1.92 17.37 -5.17
CA LEU A 80 -3.33 17.00 -5.25
C LEU A 80 -3.58 15.97 -6.37
N GLY A 81 -2.91 16.11 -7.51
CA GLY A 81 -2.95 15.13 -8.59
C GLY A 81 -2.46 13.76 -8.15
N MET A 82 -1.32 13.69 -7.46
CA MET A 82 -0.80 12.44 -6.87
C MET A 82 -1.79 11.84 -5.87
N PHE A 83 -2.35 12.66 -4.98
CA PHE A 83 -3.35 12.23 -4.01
C PHE A 83 -4.57 11.58 -4.69
N VAL A 84 -5.13 12.22 -5.72
CA VAL A 84 -6.26 11.68 -6.48
C VAL A 84 -5.89 10.36 -7.16
N ILE A 85 -4.72 10.27 -7.81
CA ILE A 85 -4.24 9.04 -8.44
C ILE A 85 -4.15 7.88 -7.44
N LEU A 86 -3.62 8.14 -6.24
CA LEU A 86 -3.52 7.13 -5.18
C LEU A 86 -4.89 6.68 -4.67
N ILE A 87 -5.84 7.61 -4.49
CA ILE A 87 -7.23 7.25 -4.15
C ILE A 87 -7.87 6.39 -5.24
N LEU A 88 -7.70 6.74 -6.52
CA LEU A 88 -8.22 5.94 -7.63
C LEU A 88 -7.58 4.55 -7.69
N ALA A 89 -6.27 4.46 -7.46
CA ALA A 89 -5.54 3.19 -7.40
C ALA A 89 -6.04 2.32 -6.23
N TRP A 90 -6.25 2.93 -5.06
CA TRP A 90 -6.79 2.24 -3.89
C TRP A 90 -8.19 1.66 -4.14
N ARG A 91 -9.08 2.45 -4.75
CA ARG A 91 -10.45 1.99 -5.08
C ARG A 91 -10.46 0.80 -6.04
N LYS A 92 -9.53 0.76 -7.01
CA LYS A 92 -9.38 -0.38 -7.94
C LYS A 92 -8.85 -1.64 -7.25
N GLN A 93 -8.07 -1.51 -6.18
CA GLN A 93 -7.61 -2.67 -5.40
C GLN A 93 -8.75 -3.31 -4.60
N GLY A 94 -9.71 -2.51 -4.10
CA GLY A 94 -10.90 -3.00 -3.40
C GLY A 94 -11.88 -3.80 -4.28
N THR A 95 -11.73 -3.73 -5.61
CA THR A 95 -12.52 -4.53 -6.57
C THR A 95 -11.80 -5.78 -7.06
N ARG A 96 -10.57 -6.06 -6.60
CA ARG A 96 -9.94 -7.35 -6.88
C ARG A 96 -10.71 -8.39 -6.06
N PRO A 97 -11.38 -9.37 -6.70
CA PRO A 97 -11.97 -10.47 -5.94
C PRO A 97 -10.85 -11.08 -5.09
N VAL A 98 -11.13 -11.25 -3.79
CA VAL A 98 -10.27 -12.02 -2.90
C VAL A 98 -9.98 -13.32 -3.65
N SER A 99 -8.75 -13.45 -4.17
CA SER A 99 -8.39 -14.62 -4.95
C SER A 99 -8.67 -15.84 -4.08
N ALA A 100 -9.25 -16.86 -4.68
CA ALA A 100 -9.68 -18.12 -4.08
C ALA A 100 -8.52 -18.94 -3.47
N GLU A 101 -7.44 -18.29 -3.06
CA GLU A 101 -6.23 -18.85 -2.44
C GLU A 101 -6.33 -18.85 -0.91
N THR A 102 -7.33 -18.17 -0.34
CA THR A 102 -7.74 -18.35 1.08
C THR A 102 -8.75 -19.50 1.25
N ALA A 103 -9.21 -20.12 0.15
CA ALA A 103 -9.82 -21.44 0.28
C ALA A 103 -8.67 -22.39 0.64
N LEU A 104 -8.53 -22.68 1.94
CA LEU A 104 -7.71 -23.76 2.45
C LEU A 104 -7.80 -24.93 1.46
N PRO A 105 -6.68 -25.51 0.99
CA PRO A 105 -6.76 -26.70 0.15
C PRO A 105 -7.68 -27.68 0.87
N ALA A 106 -8.70 -28.16 0.17
CA ALA A 106 -9.69 -29.10 0.69
C ALA A 106 -9.04 -30.39 1.26
N GLU A 107 -7.73 -30.54 1.10
CA GLU A 107 -6.86 -31.57 1.67
C GLU A 107 -6.76 -31.58 3.20
N MET A 108 -7.09 -30.49 3.91
CA MET A 108 -7.03 -30.45 5.39
C MET A 108 -8.38 -30.71 6.08
N ALA A 109 -9.40 -31.15 5.33
CA ALA A 109 -10.60 -31.71 5.93
C ALA A 109 -10.22 -33.02 6.66
N PRO A 110 -10.57 -33.20 7.95
CA PRO A 110 -10.32 -34.46 8.63
C PRO A 110 -11.04 -35.57 7.86
N GLN A 111 -10.27 -36.55 7.36
CA GLN A 111 -10.86 -37.75 6.81
C GLN A 111 -11.67 -38.43 7.93
N PRO A 112 -12.91 -38.91 7.67
CA PRO A 112 -13.65 -39.67 8.66
C PRO A 112 -12.78 -40.86 9.03
N ASP A 113 -12.40 -40.90 10.30
CA ASP A 113 -11.69 -41.97 10.94
C ASP A 113 -12.41 -43.28 10.66
N THR A 114 -11.79 -44.11 9.83
CA THR A 114 -12.23 -45.47 9.54
C THR A 114 -11.90 -46.36 10.74
N GLN A 115 -12.47 -46.03 11.91
CA GLN A 115 -12.24 -46.78 13.15
C GLN A 115 -13.45 -46.79 14.10
N ALA A 116 -14.66 -46.78 13.53
CA ALA A 116 -15.91 -47.02 14.28
C ALA A 116 -16.56 -48.40 14.00
N ASP A 117 -15.89 -49.32 13.29
CA ASP A 117 -16.44 -50.64 12.93
C ASP A 117 -15.81 -51.83 13.71
N ILE A 118 -15.08 -51.59 14.80
CA ILE A 118 -14.48 -52.67 15.61
C ILE A 118 -15.01 -52.65 17.04
N PHE A 119 -16.33 -52.59 17.25
CA PHE A 119 -16.97 -53.07 18.49
C PHE A 119 -18.43 -53.42 18.18
N VAL A 120 -18.64 -54.42 17.33
CA VAL A 120 -19.87 -55.21 17.44
C VAL A 120 -19.63 -56.16 18.62
N GLU A 121 -20.11 -55.79 19.81
CA GLU A 121 -20.26 -56.75 20.90
C GLU A 121 -21.21 -57.85 20.40
N GLU A 122 -20.66 -59.04 20.18
CA GLU A 122 -21.44 -60.23 19.87
C GLU A 122 -22.32 -60.56 21.10
N PRO A 123 -23.64 -60.77 20.94
CA PRO A 123 -24.50 -61.05 22.08
C PRO A 123 -24.16 -62.43 22.64
N VAL A 124 -23.65 -62.44 23.87
CA VAL A 124 -23.42 -63.64 24.69
C VAL A 124 -24.71 -64.47 24.72
N GLN A 125 -24.68 -65.64 24.09
CA GLN A 125 -25.79 -66.60 24.12
C GLN A 125 -25.92 -67.15 25.55
N PRO A 126 -27.14 -67.30 26.09
CA PRO A 126 -27.31 -67.95 27.39
C PRO A 126 -26.96 -69.43 27.25
N GLU A 127 -25.93 -69.85 27.97
CA GLU A 127 -25.57 -71.25 28.12
C GLU A 127 -26.71 -72.00 28.81
N SER A 128 -27.36 -72.91 28.07
CA SER A 128 -28.41 -73.77 28.60
C SER A 128 -27.77 -74.82 29.49
N ASP A 129 -27.95 -74.68 30.81
CA ASP A 129 -27.53 -75.66 31.80
C ASP A 129 -28.26 -77.00 31.58
N PRO A 130 -27.55 -78.10 31.31
CA PRO A 130 -28.10 -79.43 31.33
C PRO A 130 -27.71 -80.09 32.64
N ARG A 131 -28.46 -79.82 33.73
CA ARG A 131 -28.71 -80.66 34.91
C ARG A 131 -29.29 -79.82 36.04
N ASP A 132 -30.53 -80.17 36.43
CA ASP A 132 -31.18 -80.04 37.76
C ASP A 132 -32.56 -79.37 37.74
#